data_AF-A0A6J0Z0G0-F1
#
_entry.id   AF-A0A6J0Z0G0-F1
#
_cell.length_a   1.000
_cell.length_b   1.000
_cell.length_c   1.000
_cell.angle_alpha   90.00
_cell.angle_beta   90.00
_cell.angle_gamma   90.00
#
_symmetry.space_group_name_H-M   'P 1'
#
loop_
_entity.id
_entity.type
_entity.pdbx_description
1 polymer ?
#
loop_
_entity_poly.entity_id
_entity_poly.type
_entity_poly.pdbx_seq_one_letter_code
_entity_poly.pdbx_strand_id
1 'polypeptide(L)'
;MAGGFLGKTLAAVSLSVALASVTVKYLGGCSVAACRNSLSSCRFHVNSNMMSGFNGTKHSHNKARTSPYPGSKVQRSQVPNDKVGWFVEWRDYNPVEYTAVSVLAGPRWADPQISESNFSPKFNEKDGQVERKSQNGLYEVENGRPRNPAGRTGLVGRGLLGRWGPNHAADPIITRWKRDRSGNKITHPTSGKNILQFVAIKRKDCGEWAIPGGMVDPGEKISATLKREFGEEALNSLQKSSAEKRELQDKLHRLFSQEHLVIYKGYVDDPRNTDNAWMETEAVNYHDETGEIMDNLTLEAGDDAGKVKWMDISDKLKLYASHTQFIKLVAEKRGAHWSEDSETGCPG
;
A
#
# COMPACT_ATOMS: atom_id res chain seq x y z
N MET A 1 -46.86 -48.21 -23.72
CA MET A 1 -46.23 -48.65 -24.98
C MET A 1 -46.20 -47.47 -25.95
N ALA A 2 -45.04 -47.23 -26.57
CA ALA A 2 -44.72 -46.24 -27.64
C ALA A 2 -44.96 -44.75 -27.30
N GLY A 3 -44.00 -43.81 -27.37
CA GLY A 3 -42.91 -43.60 -28.35
C GLY A 3 -43.39 -42.58 -29.41
N GLY A 4 -42.76 -41.46 -29.74
CA GLY A 4 -41.49 -40.84 -29.37
C GLY A 4 -41.31 -39.51 -30.12
N PHE A 5 -40.25 -38.78 -29.75
CA PHE A 5 -39.44 -37.80 -30.49
C PHE A 5 -40.08 -36.67 -31.31
N LEU A 6 -39.83 -35.42 -30.88
CA LEU A 6 -39.67 -34.26 -31.77
C LEU A 6 -38.34 -33.56 -31.44
N GLY A 7 -37.35 -33.74 -32.32
CA GLY A 7 -36.10 -32.98 -32.31
C GLY A 7 -36.31 -31.57 -32.83
N LYS A 8 -35.77 -30.57 -32.13
CA LYS A 8 -35.68 -29.19 -32.61
C LYS A 8 -34.26 -28.91 -33.07
N THR A 9 -34.11 -28.67 -34.36
CA THR A 9 -32.88 -28.25 -35.03
C THR A 9 -32.65 -26.75 -34.79
N LEU A 10 -31.52 -26.39 -34.19
CA LEU A 10 -31.06 -25.00 -34.05
C LEU A 10 -30.02 -24.75 -35.15
N ALA A 11 -30.35 -23.89 -36.10
CA ALA A 11 -29.43 -23.42 -37.13
C ALA A 11 -28.52 -22.33 -36.55
N ALA A 12 -27.21 -22.58 -36.53
CA ALA A 12 -26.20 -21.59 -36.19
C ALA A 12 -25.84 -20.78 -37.44
N VAL A 13 -26.02 -19.46 -37.38
CA VAL A 13 -25.57 -18.51 -38.42
C VAL A 13 -24.22 -17.95 -37.99
N SER A 14 -23.17 -18.33 -38.71
CA SER A 14 -21.81 -17.81 -38.55
C SER A 14 -21.61 -16.61 -39.47
N LEU A 15 -21.35 -15.43 -38.91
CA LEU A 15 -20.99 -14.23 -39.66
C LEU A 15 -19.45 -14.13 -39.75
N SER A 16 -18.89 -14.34 -40.95
CA SER A 16 -17.48 -14.12 -41.23
C SER A 16 -17.32 -12.81 -42.01
N VAL A 17 -16.62 -11.83 -41.44
CA VAL A 17 -16.29 -10.56 -42.11
C VAL A 17 -14.89 -10.67 -42.70
N ALA A 18 -14.79 -10.62 -44.03
CA ALA A 18 -13.52 -10.56 -44.76
C ALA A 18 -13.09 -9.10 -44.94
N LEU A 19 -11.86 -8.77 -44.54
CA LEU A 19 -11.23 -7.48 -44.82
C LEU A 19 -10.39 -7.58 -46.11
N ALA A 20 -10.85 -6.92 -47.17
CA ALA A 20 -10.07 -6.73 -48.40
C ALA A 20 -9.12 -5.53 -48.22
N SER A 21 -7.84 -5.74 -48.53
CA SER A 21 -6.82 -4.68 -48.57
C SER A 21 -6.67 -4.18 -50.01
N VAL A 22 -6.85 -2.87 -50.20
CA VAL A 22 -6.64 -2.20 -51.49
C VAL A 22 -5.32 -1.41 -51.41
N THR A 23 -4.35 -1.79 -52.22
CA THR A 23 -3.12 -1.03 -52.45
C THR A 23 -3.30 -0.09 -53.64
N VAL A 24 -3.08 1.22 -53.43
CA VAL A 24 -2.99 2.21 -54.52
C VAL A 24 -1.58 2.79 -54.52
N LYS A 25 -0.87 2.64 -55.65
CA LYS A 25 0.36 3.37 -55.99
C LYS A 25 -0.03 4.75 -56.54
N TYR A 26 0.71 5.79 -56.19
CA TYR A 26 0.67 7.04 -56.95
C TYR A 26 2.05 7.69 -57.07
N LEU A 27 2.34 8.15 -58.30
CA LEU A 27 3.56 8.83 -58.76
C LEU A 27 3.53 10.33 -58.41
N GLY A 28 4.69 10.97 -58.45
CA GLY A 28 4.93 12.32 -57.91
C GLY A 28 4.51 13.51 -58.80
N GLY A 29 4.76 14.71 -58.26
CA GLY A 29 4.88 15.95 -59.04
C GLY A 29 4.22 17.22 -58.48
N CYS A 30 5.05 18.12 -57.92
CA CYS A 30 4.97 19.60 -57.86
C CYS A 30 3.87 20.39 -57.10
N SER A 31 4.34 21.10 -56.05
CA SER A 31 4.17 22.52 -55.66
C SER A 31 2.83 23.26 -55.87
N VAL A 32 2.23 23.78 -54.78
CA VAL A 32 2.09 25.21 -54.40
C VAL A 32 1.41 25.31 -53.01
N ALA A 33 1.76 26.34 -52.25
CA ALA A 33 1.47 26.59 -50.84
C ALA A 33 0.00 26.92 -50.48
N ALA A 34 -0.44 26.51 -49.28
CA ALA A 34 -1.20 27.35 -48.32
C ALA A 34 -1.42 26.63 -46.98
N CYS A 35 -1.38 27.41 -45.90
CA CYS A 35 -1.45 27.06 -44.49
C CYS A 35 -2.71 26.26 -44.07
N ARG A 36 -2.53 25.20 -43.27
CA ARG A 36 -3.18 24.98 -41.95
C ARG A 36 -2.86 23.58 -41.38
N ASN A 37 -2.58 23.56 -40.08
CA ASN A 37 -2.71 22.45 -39.12
C ASN A 37 -1.91 21.16 -39.37
N SER A 38 -0.74 21.06 -38.73
CA SER A 38 -0.02 19.80 -38.57
C SER A 38 -0.39 19.14 -37.23
N LEU A 39 -1.24 18.11 -37.30
CA LEU A 39 -1.23 17.00 -36.36
C LEU A 39 -0.01 16.15 -36.71
N SER A 40 1.09 16.33 -35.98
CA SER A 40 2.28 15.51 -36.13
C SER A 40 2.19 14.28 -35.23
N SER A 41 2.10 13.12 -35.88
CA SER A 41 2.29 11.80 -35.31
C SER A 41 3.72 11.62 -34.82
N CYS A 42 3.93 11.81 -33.52
CA CYS A 42 5.20 11.47 -32.88
C CYS A 42 5.13 10.03 -32.37
N ARG A 43 6.03 9.20 -32.92
CA ARG A 43 6.37 7.86 -32.46
C ARG A 43 6.42 7.79 -30.94
N PHE A 44 5.84 6.73 -30.38
CA PHE A 44 6.04 6.35 -28.99
C PHE A 44 7.52 6.02 -28.75
N HIS A 45 8.29 7.02 -28.36
CA HIS A 45 9.53 6.80 -27.62
C HIS A 45 9.14 6.40 -26.21
N VAL A 46 9.45 5.15 -25.86
CA VAL A 46 9.43 4.66 -24.48
C VAL A 46 10.43 5.50 -23.71
N ASN A 47 9.94 6.46 -22.93
CA ASN A 47 10.75 7.23 -22.00
C ASN A 47 11.09 6.34 -20.80
N SER A 48 12.14 5.56 -20.95
CA SER A 48 12.85 4.91 -19.84
C SER A 48 13.68 5.96 -19.10
N ASN A 49 13.04 6.96 -18.48
CA ASN A 49 13.67 7.86 -17.53
C ASN A 49 13.30 7.40 -16.11
N MET A 50 13.80 6.23 -15.71
CA MET A 50 14.03 5.97 -14.30
C MET A 50 15.17 6.89 -13.86
N MET A 51 14.86 7.78 -12.93
CA MET A 51 15.79 8.64 -12.20
C MET A 51 16.91 7.78 -11.59
N SER A 52 18.00 7.60 -12.34
CA SER A 52 19.31 7.22 -11.83
C SER A 52 20.07 8.53 -11.61
N GLY A 53 19.96 9.06 -10.40
CA GLY A 53 20.47 10.39 -10.12
C GLY A 53 20.33 10.81 -8.67
N PHE A 54 20.62 9.91 -7.73
CA PHE A 54 21.02 10.30 -6.38
C PHE A 54 22.16 9.39 -5.95
N ASN A 55 23.35 9.98 -5.81
CA ASN A 55 24.52 9.33 -5.26
C ASN A 55 24.23 8.82 -3.84
N GLY A 56 24.48 7.53 -3.60
CA GLY A 56 25.38 7.17 -2.51
C GLY A 56 24.81 6.71 -1.16
N THR A 57 23.53 6.37 -1.02
CA THR A 57 23.05 5.34 -0.06
C THR A 57 21.63 4.92 -0.45
N LYS A 58 21.46 3.80 -1.16
CA LYS A 58 20.16 3.12 -1.14
C LYS A 58 19.97 2.68 0.31
N HIS A 59 19.10 3.35 1.07
CA HIS A 59 18.78 2.93 2.43
C HIS A 59 18.17 1.52 2.36
N SER A 60 18.98 0.51 2.66
CA SER A 60 18.54 -0.88 2.78
C SER A 60 17.44 -0.97 3.83
N HIS A 61 16.47 -1.86 3.63
CA HIS A 61 15.46 -2.16 4.64
C HIS A 61 16.14 -2.64 5.94
N ASN A 62 15.82 -2.00 7.05
CA ASN A 62 16.49 -2.25 8.33
C ASN A 62 15.57 -3.01 9.27
N LYS A 63 14.29 -2.63 9.35
CA LYS A 63 13.33 -3.32 10.21
C LYS A 63 13.13 -4.77 9.78
N ALA A 64 13.07 -5.01 8.47
CA ALA A 64 13.01 -6.34 7.86
C ALA A 64 14.18 -7.27 8.24
N ARG A 65 15.28 -6.75 8.78
CA ARG A 65 16.46 -7.51 9.20
C ARG A 65 16.65 -7.57 10.73
N THR A 66 15.74 -6.97 11.50
CA THR A 66 15.78 -7.04 12.97
C THR A 66 15.41 -8.42 13.51
N SER A 67 15.97 -8.77 14.66
CA SER A 67 15.69 -10.02 15.39
C SER A 67 15.42 -9.74 16.88
N PRO A 68 14.68 -10.61 17.60
CA PRO A 68 14.00 -11.81 17.07
C PRO A 68 12.87 -11.47 16.09
N TYR A 69 12.53 -12.42 15.21
CA TYR A 69 11.36 -12.29 14.34
C TYR A 69 10.10 -12.09 15.21
N PRO A 70 9.19 -11.14 14.88
CA PRO A 70 8.06 -10.78 15.74
C PRO A 70 7.24 -11.97 16.25
N GLY A 71 6.89 -11.96 17.54
CA GLY A 71 6.12 -13.04 18.18
C GLY A 71 6.86 -14.37 18.33
N SER A 72 8.18 -14.39 18.17
CA SER A 72 8.99 -15.61 18.23
C SER A 72 10.34 -15.39 18.94
N LYS A 73 11.14 -16.46 19.07
CA LYS A 73 12.55 -16.39 19.49
C LYS A 73 13.52 -16.56 18.32
N VAL A 74 13.01 -16.68 17.09
CA VAL A 74 13.79 -16.99 15.89
C VAL A 74 14.72 -15.82 15.56
N GLN A 75 16.00 -16.12 15.39
CA GLN A 75 17.01 -15.15 14.97
C GLN A 75 17.20 -15.24 13.46
N ARG A 76 17.19 -14.10 12.78
CA ARG A 76 17.52 -14.04 11.35
C ARG A 76 19.03 -14.30 11.17
N SER A 77 19.39 -14.83 10.02
CA SER A 77 20.80 -14.82 9.60
C SER A 77 21.26 -13.37 9.40
N GLN A 78 22.50 -13.06 9.79
CA GLN A 78 23.04 -11.72 9.59
C GLN A 78 23.21 -11.44 8.10
N VAL A 79 22.73 -10.28 7.64
CA VAL A 79 22.85 -9.82 6.25
C VAL A 79 23.65 -8.53 6.25
N PRO A 80 24.94 -8.55 5.83
CA PRO A 80 25.72 -7.34 5.62
C PRO A 80 25.05 -6.37 4.65
N ASN A 81 25.17 -5.05 4.90
CA ASN A 81 24.48 -4.02 4.10
C ASN A 81 24.84 -4.07 2.61
N ASP A 82 26.09 -4.39 2.29
CA ASP A 82 26.61 -4.57 0.93
C ASP A 82 26.11 -5.85 0.25
N LYS A 83 25.50 -6.78 1.00
CA LYS A 83 24.94 -8.05 0.49
C LYS A 83 23.42 -8.12 0.51
N VAL A 84 22.73 -7.02 0.81
CA VAL A 84 21.26 -6.97 0.83
C VAL A 84 20.68 -7.22 -0.57
N GLY A 85 21.24 -6.60 -1.61
CA GLY A 85 20.71 -6.71 -2.97
C GLY A 85 20.88 -8.11 -3.58
N TRP A 86 19.82 -8.67 -4.16
CA TRP A 86 19.85 -10.00 -4.80
C TRP A 86 20.87 -10.12 -5.95
N PHE A 87 21.15 -9.00 -6.64
CA PHE A 87 22.16 -8.94 -7.71
C PHE A 87 23.59 -9.14 -7.21
N VAL A 88 23.83 -9.01 -5.90
CA VAL A 88 25.13 -9.32 -5.28
C VAL A 88 25.19 -10.82 -5.07
N GLU A 89 26.17 -11.46 -5.71
CA GLU A 89 26.42 -12.89 -5.56
C GLU A 89 26.79 -13.20 -4.10
N TRP A 90 26.11 -14.20 -3.53
CA TRP A 90 26.42 -14.68 -2.20
C TRP A 90 26.01 -16.15 -2.07
N ARG A 91 26.91 -17.05 -2.47
CA ARG A 91 26.65 -18.50 -2.49
C ARG A 91 26.46 -19.09 -1.10
N ASP A 92 27.16 -18.54 -0.10
CA ASP A 92 27.07 -19.00 1.29
C ASP A 92 25.87 -18.41 2.05
N TYR A 93 24.95 -17.72 1.35
CA TYR A 93 23.74 -17.19 1.97
C TYR A 93 22.82 -18.35 2.38
N ASN A 94 22.77 -18.61 3.68
CA ASN A 94 21.97 -19.69 4.26
C ASN A 94 20.95 -19.12 5.28
N PRO A 95 19.84 -18.53 4.81
CA PRO A 95 18.84 -17.92 5.68
C PRO A 95 18.14 -18.96 6.54
N VAL A 96 17.70 -18.54 7.73
CA VAL A 96 16.88 -19.38 8.60
C VAL A 96 15.50 -19.57 7.97
N GLU A 97 14.94 -20.77 7.98
CA GLU A 97 13.56 -21.00 7.53
C GLU A 97 12.58 -20.89 8.69
N TYR A 98 11.56 -20.04 8.53
CA TYR A 98 10.51 -19.88 9.52
C TYR A 98 9.17 -19.47 8.90
N THR A 99 8.12 -20.21 9.29
CA THR A 99 6.72 -19.81 9.10
C THR A 99 5.99 -20.11 10.41
N ALA A 100 5.21 -19.15 10.91
CA ALA A 100 4.54 -19.25 12.19
C ALA A 100 3.48 -20.36 12.16
N VAL A 101 3.28 -21.01 13.31
CA VAL A 101 2.29 -22.10 13.47
C VAL A 101 0.88 -21.65 13.08
N SER A 102 0.52 -20.40 13.39
CA SER A 102 -0.76 -19.80 12.99
C SER A 102 -0.96 -19.72 11.48
N VAL A 103 0.11 -19.50 10.72
CA VAL A 103 0.08 -19.49 9.24
C VAL A 103 0.06 -20.93 8.71
N LEU A 104 0.87 -21.82 9.29
CA LEU A 104 0.92 -23.24 8.91
C LEU A 104 -0.39 -23.99 9.19
N ALA A 105 -1.20 -23.52 10.13
CA ALA A 105 -2.53 -24.06 10.40
C ALA A 105 -3.53 -23.88 9.24
N GLY A 106 -3.17 -23.14 8.19
CA GLY A 106 -3.98 -22.93 6.99
C GLY A 106 -5.30 -22.16 7.21
N PRO A 107 -5.32 -21.05 7.98
CA PRO A 107 -6.52 -20.21 8.06
C PRO A 107 -6.85 -19.61 6.69
N ARG A 108 -8.09 -19.16 6.49
CA ARG A 108 -8.59 -18.63 5.19
C ARG A 108 -7.74 -17.49 4.60
N TRP A 109 -7.07 -16.73 5.45
CA TRP A 109 -6.21 -15.61 5.06
C TRP A 109 -4.77 -16.03 4.70
N ALA A 110 -4.39 -17.29 4.94
CA ALA A 110 -3.06 -17.82 4.64
C ALA A 110 -3.07 -18.70 3.39
N ASP A 111 -2.00 -18.62 2.61
CA ASP A 111 -1.77 -19.55 1.51
C ASP A 111 -1.35 -20.95 2.04
N PRO A 112 -1.54 -22.00 1.25
CA PRO A 112 -0.86 -23.28 1.44
C PRO A 112 0.68 -23.17 1.40
N GLN A 113 1.39 -24.22 1.80
CA GLN A 113 2.83 -24.31 1.52
C GLN A 113 3.07 -24.52 0.01
N ILE A 114 4.19 -24.01 -0.51
CA ILE A 114 4.54 -24.11 -1.96
C ILE A 114 4.70 -25.55 -2.43
N SER A 115 5.03 -26.47 -1.52
CA SER A 115 5.14 -27.90 -1.82
C SER A 115 3.78 -28.61 -1.98
N GLU A 116 2.66 -27.96 -1.67
CA GLU A 116 1.34 -28.58 -1.80
C GLU A 116 0.93 -28.69 -3.27
N SER A 117 0.58 -29.91 -3.70
CA SER A 117 0.39 -30.26 -5.11
C SER A 117 -0.76 -29.54 -5.81
N ASN A 118 -1.75 -29.09 -5.05
CA ASN A 118 -2.92 -28.34 -5.54
C ASN A 118 -2.74 -26.82 -5.40
N PHE A 119 -1.59 -26.33 -4.96
CA PHE A 119 -1.32 -24.91 -4.81
C PHE A 119 -0.42 -24.38 -5.94
N SER A 120 -1.04 -23.78 -6.94
CA SER A 120 -0.36 -23.18 -8.11
C SER A 120 -0.61 -21.66 -8.16
N PRO A 121 0.07 -20.86 -7.32
CA PRO A 121 -0.17 -19.42 -7.23
C PRO A 121 0.23 -18.69 -8.52
N LYS A 122 -0.60 -17.72 -8.93
CA LYS A 122 -0.30 -16.84 -10.07
C LYS A 122 0.40 -15.57 -9.59
N PHE A 123 1.70 -15.66 -9.34
CA PHE A 123 2.52 -14.52 -8.91
C PHE A 123 2.54 -13.40 -9.97
N ASN A 124 2.73 -12.16 -9.50
CA ASN A 124 2.69 -10.94 -10.32
C ASN A 124 1.36 -10.68 -11.05
N GLU A 125 0.27 -11.32 -10.62
CA GLU A 125 -1.06 -11.19 -11.23
C GLU A 125 -2.17 -11.15 -10.16
N LYS A 126 -3.41 -10.90 -10.60
CA LYS A 126 -4.59 -11.10 -9.75
C LYS A 126 -5.00 -12.57 -9.78
N ASP A 127 -4.82 -13.26 -8.68
CA ASP A 127 -5.03 -14.70 -8.53
C ASP A 127 -6.38 -14.99 -7.82
N GLY A 128 -7.45 -14.94 -8.60
CA GLY A 128 -8.82 -15.05 -8.07
C GLY A 128 -9.16 -13.88 -7.14
N GLN A 129 -9.32 -14.17 -5.85
CA GLN A 129 -9.58 -13.18 -4.80
C GLN A 129 -8.31 -12.61 -4.16
N VAL A 130 -7.14 -13.16 -4.47
CA VAL A 130 -5.86 -12.72 -3.92
C VAL A 130 -5.16 -11.83 -4.94
N GLU A 131 -4.90 -10.58 -4.57
CA GLU A 131 -4.03 -9.69 -5.36
C GLU A 131 -2.58 -10.07 -5.06
N ARG A 132 -1.86 -10.57 -6.07
CA ARG A 132 -0.45 -10.94 -5.96
C ARG A 132 0.45 -9.96 -6.72
N LYS A 133 -0.07 -8.92 -7.37
CA LYS A 133 0.75 -7.86 -7.97
C LYS A 133 1.34 -6.97 -6.89
N SER A 134 2.65 -6.79 -6.93
CA SER A 134 3.30 -5.75 -6.15
C SER A 134 3.01 -4.38 -6.76
N GLN A 135 2.82 -3.37 -5.92
CA GLN A 135 2.72 -1.97 -6.33
C GLN A 135 4.09 -1.38 -6.71
N ASN A 136 5.19 -2.12 -6.52
CA ASN A 136 6.54 -1.74 -6.93
C ASN A 136 6.97 -2.35 -8.27
N GLY A 137 6.06 -3.00 -8.99
CA GLY A 137 6.34 -3.67 -10.26
C GLY A 137 6.53 -5.17 -10.08
N LEU A 138 7.20 -5.82 -11.03
CA LEU A 138 7.39 -7.26 -11.01
C LEU A 138 8.42 -7.65 -9.93
N TYR A 139 8.14 -8.72 -9.19
CA TYR A 139 9.11 -9.40 -8.34
C TYR A 139 9.54 -10.74 -8.95
N GLU A 140 10.78 -11.11 -8.70
CA GLU A 140 11.34 -12.38 -9.16
C GLU A 140 10.70 -13.55 -8.41
N VAL A 141 10.56 -14.68 -9.10
CA VAL A 141 10.17 -15.96 -8.50
C VAL A 141 11.32 -16.94 -8.72
N GLU A 142 11.93 -17.40 -7.63
CA GLU A 142 13.04 -18.35 -7.65
C GLU A 142 12.65 -19.59 -6.83
N ASN A 143 12.95 -20.78 -7.35
CA ASN A 143 12.60 -22.05 -6.69
C ASN A 143 11.10 -22.14 -6.32
N GLY A 144 10.24 -21.57 -7.17
CA GLY A 144 8.79 -21.53 -6.97
C GLY A 144 8.32 -20.52 -5.91
N ARG A 145 9.19 -19.68 -5.35
CA ARG A 145 8.87 -18.73 -4.28
C ARG A 145 9.19 -17.29 -4.70
N PRO A 146 8.40 -16.28 -4.30
CA PRO A 146 8.73 -14.88 -4.54
C PRO A 146 10.05 -14.48 -3.87
N ARG A 147 10.80 -13.56 -4.48
CA ARG A 147 11.91 -12.86 -3.84
C ARG A 147 11.50 -11.44 -3.46
N ASN A 148 11.78 -11.08 -2.21
CA ASN A 148 11.49 -9.76 -1.67
C ASN A 148 12.18 -8.66 -2.50
N PRO A 149 11.44 -7.68 -3.03
CA PRO A 149 11.98 -6.70 -3.98
C PRO A 149 13.00 -5.75 -3.34
N ALA A 150 13.02 -5.63 -2.01
CA ALA A 150 13.99 -4.81 -1.27
C ALA A 150 15.30 -5.55 -0.93
N GLY A 151 15.37 -6.88 -1.15
CA GLY A 151 16.56 -7.69 -0.92
C GLY A 151 16.43 -8.76 0.15
N ARG A 152 17.58 -9.31 0.54
CA ARG A 152 17.75 -10.36 1.55
C ARG A 152 17.42 -9.85 2.96
N THR A 153 16.67 -10.66 3.69
CA THR A 153 16.26 -10.39 5.08
C THR A 153 16.93 -11.31 6.10
N GLY A 154 17.61 -12.37 5.65
CA GLY A 154 18.20 -13.39 6.52
C GLY A 154 17.21 -14.47 6.99
N LEU A 155 15.99 -14.48 6.44
CA LEU A 155 14.95 -15.43 6.82
C LEU A 155 14.07 -15.80 5.61
N VAL A 156 14.01 -17.08 5.29
CA VAL A 156 13.07 -17.65 4.32
C VAL A 156 11.85 -18.22 5.05
N GLY A 157 10.81 -18.59 4.31
CA GLY A 157 9.46 -18.84 4.85
C GLY A 157 8.57 -17.62 4.64
N ARG A 158 7.44 -17.60 5.35
CA ARG A 158 6.52 -16.45 5.38
C ARG A 158 6.51 -15.73 6.72
N GLY A 159 7.15 -16.30 7.74
CA GLY A 159 7.02 -15.80 9.11
C GLY A 159 5.54 -15.76 9.53
N LEU A 160 5.04 -14.58 9.87
CA LEU A 160 3.65 -14.32 10.28
C LEU A 160 2.74 -13.93 9.11
N LEU A 161 3.28 -13.75 7.91
CA LEU A 161 2.50 -13.29 6.77
C LEU A 161 1.75 -14.46 6.12
N GLY A 162 0.49 -14.23 5.77
CA GLY A 162 -0.37 -15.27 5.21
C GLY A 162 0.00 -15.63 3.78
N ARG A 163 0.31 -14.62 2.96
CA ARG A 163 0.52 -14.77 1.53
C ARG A 163 2.00 -14.91 1.19
N TRP A 164 2.29 -15.72 0.18
CA TRP A 164 3.58 -15.66 -0.53
C TRP A 164 3.63 -14.39 -1.38
N GLY A 165 4.73 -13.64 -1.30
CA GLY A 165 4.91 -12.36 -1.99
C GLY A 165 4.31 -11.18 -1.22
N PRO A 166 3.65 -10.22 -1.89
CA PRO A 166 3.10 -9.04 -1.24
C PRO A 166 1.89 -9.40 -0.36
N ASN A 167 1.86 -8.84 0.84
CA ASN A 167 0.74 -8.88 1.77
C ASN A 167 0.22 -7.45 1.90
N HIS A 168 -0.91 -7.18 1.25
CA HIS A 168 -1.45 -5.83 1.10
C HIS A 168 -2.18 -5.38 2.37
N ALA A 169 -1.86 -4.17 2.80
CA ALA A 169 -2.54 -3.40 3.83
C ALA A 169 -3.06 -2.08 3.24
N ALA A 170 -3.89 -1.37 4.00
CA ALA A 170 -4.32 -0.02 3.68
C ALA A 170 -4.24 0.88 4.90
N ASP A 171 -3.67 2.08 4.73
CA ASP A 171 -3.38 3.02 5.81
C ASP A 171 -4.18 4.33 5.63
N PRO A 172 -5.34 4.47 6.29
CA PRO A 172 -6.15 5.69 6.23
C PRO A 172 -5.57 6.78 7.13
N ILE A 173 -4.92 7.78 6.52
CA ILE A 173 -4.34 8.92 7.24
C ILE A 173 -5.38 10.03 7.34
N ILE A 174 -6.19 10.00 8.39
CA ILE A 174 -7.20 11.03 8.65
C ILE A 174 -6.55 12.23 9.32
N THR A 175 -6.68 13.41 8.71
CA THR A 175 -6.04 14.64 9.20
C THR A 175 -7.02 15.79 9.37
N ARG A 176 -6.71 16.69 10.31
CA ARG A 176 -7.36 17.99 10.47
C ARG A 176 -6.36 19.05 10.91
N TRP A 177 -6.65 20.32 10.69
CA TRP A 177 -5.86 21.40 11.29
C TRP A 177 -6.04 21.43 12.80
N LYS A 178 -4.95 21.65 13.55
CA LYS A 178 -5.04 21.93 14.98
C LYS A 178 -5.71 23.29 15.17
N ARG A 179 -6.74 23.36 16.02
CA ARG A 179 -7.51 24.58 16.29
C ARG A 179 -7.43 25.01 17.75
N ASP A 180 -7.49 26.32 17.97
CA ASP A 180 -7.66 26.90 19.31
C ASP A 180 -9.13 26.83 19.78
N ARG A 181 -9.41 27.40 20.96
CA ARG A 181 -10.77 27.41 21.54
C ARG A 181 -11.78 28.24 20.75
N SER A 182 -11.31 29.14 19.90
CA SER A 182 -12.12 29.96 19.02
C SER A 182 -12.31 29.33 17.64
N GLY A 183 -11.74 28.15 17.41
CA GLY A 183 -11.81 27.43 16.14
C GLY A 183 -10.78 27.89 15.10
N ASN A 184 -9.82 28.76 15.45
CA ASN A 184 -8.81 29.22 14.51
C ASN A 184 -7.65 28.22 14.39
N LYS A 185 -7.04 28.12 13.21
CA LYS A 185 -5.85 27.28 12.99
C LYS A 185 -4.68 27.79 13.83
N ILE A 186 -3.95 26.87 14.45
CA ILE A 186 -2.76 27.21 15.24
C ILE A 186 -1.52 27.19 14.33
N THR A 187 -0.87 28.33 14.19
CA THR A 187 0.43 28.47 13.49
C THR A 187 1.58 28.11 14.41
N HIS A 188 2.51 27.29 13.93
CA HIS A 188 3.74 27.00 14.65
C HIS A 188 4.70 28.20 14.55
N PRO A 189 5.26 28.69 15.68
CA PRO A 189 6.09 29.90 15.68
C PRO A 189 7.35 29.78 14.84
N THR A 190 8.03 28.62 14.86
CA THR A 190 9.30 28.42 14.14
C THR A 190 9.14 28.41 12.62
N SER A 191 8.12 27.72 12.11
CA SER A 191 8.00 27.50 10.65
C SER A 191 7.03 28.47 9.98
N GLY A 192 6.23 29.24 10.75
CA GLY A 192 5.15 30.09 10.22
C GLY A 192 4.02 29.31 9.53
N LYS A 193 3.99 27.98 9.66
CA LYS A 193 3.00 27.09 9.05
C LYS A 193 2.01 26.58 10.08
N ASN A 194 0.79 26.27 9.65
CA ASN A 194 -0.23 25.69 10.54
C ASN A 194 0.18 24.28 11.01
N ILE A 195 -0.17 23.95 12.26
CA ILE A 195 0.02 22.62 12.83
C ILE A 195 -1.10 21.71 12.33
N LEU A 196 -0.71 20.59 11.72
CA LEU A 196 -1.63 19.54 11.28
C LEU A 196 -1.68 18.44 12.34
N GLN A 197 -2.84 17.82 12.52
CA GLN A 197 -3.02 16.65 13.36
C GLN A 197 -3.44 15.45 12.51
N PHE A 198 -3.08 14.24 12.93
CA PHE A 198 -3.63 13.01 12.38
C PHE A 198 -4.17 12.09 13.50
N VAL A 199 -5.09 11.21 13.14
CA VAL A 199 -5.56 10.16 14.06
C VAL A 199 -4.52 9.04 14.12
N ALA A 200 -4.07 8.72 15.33
CA ALA A 200 -3.13 7.65 15.59
C ALA A 200 -3.68 6.69 16.64
N ILE A 201 -3.36 5.41 16.49
CA ILE A 201 -3.61 4.38 17.49
C ILE A 201 -2.31 3.91 18.12
N LYS A 202 -2.38 3.46 19.38
CA LYS A 202 -1.27 2.76 20.05
C LYS A 202 -1.57 1.27 20.00
N ARG A 203 -0.78 0.51 19.23
CA ARG A 203 -1.03 -0.92 19.03
C ARG A 203 -0.88 -1.70 20.34
N LYS A 204 -1.72 -2.72 20.57
CA LYS A 204 -1.64 -3.56 21.79
C LYS A 204 -0.43 -4.49 21.81
N ASP A 205 0.02 -4.96 20.64
CA ASP A 205 1.07 -5.96 20.48
C ASP A 205 2.48 -5.44 20.78
N CYS A 206 2.83 -4.25 20.29
CA CYS A 206 4.15 -3.65 20.47
C CYS A 206 4.15 -2.35 21.29
N GLY A 207 2.98 -1.75 21.54
CA GLY A 207 2.88 -0.47 22.25
C GLY A 207 3.40 0.73 21.45
N GLU A 208 3.62 0.60 20.14
CA GLU A 208 4.02 1.70 19.27
C GLU A 208 2.79 2.48 18.73
N TRP A 209 2.99 3.77 18.45
CA TRP A 209 1.97 4.58 17.77
C TRP A 209 2.01 4.34 16.27
N ALA A 210 0.84 4.21 15.64
CA ALA A 210 0.69 3.88 14.23
C ALA A 210 -0.52 4.60 13.61
N ILE A 211 -0.55 4.63 12.28
CA ILE A 211 -1.76 4.93 11.51
C ILE A 211 -2.73 3.76 11.74
N PRO A 212 -4.05 4.01 11.92
CA PRO A 212 -5.06 2.98 12.13
C PRO A 212 -5.39 2.25 10.82
N GLY A 213 -4.45 1.43 10.36
CA GLY A 213 -4.53 0.66 9.13
C GLY A 213 -4.39 -0.83 9.40
N GLY A 214 -4.82 -1.63 8.43
CA GLY A 214 -4.83 -3.08 8.56
C GLY A 214 -4.85 -3.80 7.22
N MET A 215 -5.01 -5.11 7.29
CA MET A 215 -4.86 -6.00 6.14
C MET A 215 -6.05 -5.87 5.20
N VAL A 216 -5.78 -5.98 3.89
CA VAL A 216 -6.83 -6.06 2.88
C VAL A 216 -7.42 -7.47 2.90
N ASP A 217 -8.71 -7.58 3.14
CA ASP A 217 -9.39 -8.87 3.15
C ASP A 217 -9.47 -9.49 1.74
N PRO A 218 -9.53 -10.84 1.62
CA PRO A 218 -9.68 -11.50 0.33
C PRO A 218 -10.89 -10.97 -0.47
N GLY A 219 -10.63 -10.46 -1.67
CA GLY A 219 -11.65 -9.87 -2.54
C GLY A 219 -12.14 -8.47 -2.14
N GLU A 220 -11.65 -7.90 -1.03
CA GLU A 220 -11.97 -6.54 -0.60
C GLU A 220 -11.28 -5.50 -1.49
N LYS A 221 -11.95 -4.36 -1.71
CA LYS A 221 -11.35 -3.20 -2.38
C LYS A 221 -10.59 -2.38 -1.35
N ILE A 222 -9.43 -1.82 -1.72
CA ILE A 222 -8.65 -0.92 -0.86
C ILE A 222 -9.49 0.21 -0.24
N SER A 223 -10.40 0.82 -1.01
CA SER A 223 -11.27 1.88 -0.48
C SER A 223 -12.25 1.41 0.60
N ALA A 224 -12.66 0.14 0.58
CA ALA A 224 -13.44 -0.47 1.64
C ALA A 224 -12.57 -0.74 2.87
N THR A 225 -11.37 -1.32 2.68
CA THR A 225 -10.38 -1.55 3.74
C THR A 225 -10.07 -0.26 4.49
N LEU A 226 -9.72 0.83 3.79
CA LEU A 226 -9.41 2.13 4.42
C LEU A 226 -10.54 2.64 5.32
N LYS A 227 -11.80 2.46 4.90
CA LYS A 227 -12.96 2.90 5.68
C LYS A 227 -13.26 1.97 6.86
N ARG A 228 -13.15 0.66 6.63
CA ARG A 228 -13.37 -0.39 7.64
C ARG A 228 -12.34 -0.26 8.75
N GLU A 229 -11.05 -0.29 8.43
CA GLU A 229 -9.95 -0.20 9.40
C GLU A 229 -10.06 1.07 10.26
N PHE A 230 -10.28 2.23 9.64
CA PHE A 230 -10.47 3.45 10.41
C PHE A 230 -11.69 3.40 11.35
N GLY A 231 -12.81 2.86 10.85
CA GLY A 231 -14.03 2.70 11.65
C GLY A 231 -13.85 1.72 12.81
N GLU A 232 -13.18 0.60 12.59
CA GLU A 232 -12.96 -0.45 13.58
C GLU A 232 -11.92 -0.02 14.61
N GLU A 233 -10.74 0.43 14.19
CA GLU A 233 -9.61 0.69 15.09
C GLU A 233 -9.66 2.04 15.80
N ALA A 234 -10.17 3.09 15.14
CA ALA A 234 -10.14 4.45 15.67
C ALA A 234 -11.49 4.95 16.21
N LEU A 235 -12.59 4.28 15.84
CA LEU A 235 -13.96 4.67 16.21
C LEU A 235 -14.74 3.53 16.88
N ASN A 236 -14.10 2.40 17.20
CA ASN A 236 -14.71 1.23 17.83
C ASN A 236 -16.04 0.80 17.19
N SER A 237 -16.13 0.86 15.86
CA SER A 237 -17.41 0.69 15.17
C SER A 237 -18.04 -0.68 15.40
N LEU A 238 -17.25 -1.73 15.68
CA LEU A 238 -17.75 -3.09 15.94
C LEU A 238 -18.67 -3.15 17.18
N GLN A 239 -18.32 -2.41 18.23
CA GLN A 239 -19.04 -2.40 19.51
C GLN A 239 -20.21 -1.40 19.55
N LYS A 240 -20.41 -0.60 18.50
CA LYS A 240 -21.51 0.37 18.42
C LYS A 240 -22.85 -0.27 18.09
N SER A 241 -23.93 0.35 18.59
CA SER A 241 -25.30 -0.03 18.25
C SER A 241 -25.60 0.18 16.76
N SER A 242 -26.65 -0.47 16.25
CA SER A 242 -27.05 -0.34 14.85
C SER A 242 -27.40 1.10 14.44
N ALA A 243 -27.90 1.92 15.36
CA ALA A 243 -28.22 3.32 15.10
C ALA A 243 -26.93 4.17 14.99
N GLU A 244 -26.03 4.04 15.96
CA GLU A 244 -24.73 4.72 15.94
C GLU A 244 -23.88 4.32 14.73
N LYS A 245 -23.94 3.05 14.32
CA LYS A 245 -23.28 2.56 13.10
C LYS A 245 -23.76 3.30 11.85
N ARG A 246 -25.05 3.63 11.74
CA ARG A 246 -25.60 4.37 10.58
C ARG A 246 -25.11 5.81 10.56
N GLU A 247 -25.17 6.49 11.69
CA GLU A 247 -24.66 7.87 11.81
C GLU A 247 -23.15 7.95 11.52
N LEU A 248 -22.40 6.96 12.01
CA LEU A 248 -20.97 6.82 11.74
C LEU A 248 -20.72 6.59 10.25
N GLN A 249 -21.50 5.72 9.61
CA GLN A 249 -21.40 5.44 8.18
C GLN A 249 -21.62 6.69 7.34
N ASP A 250 -22.58 7.55 7.69
CA ASP A 250 -22.84 8.79 6.95
C ASP A 250 -21.66 9.77 7.06
N LYS A 251 -21.11 9.95 8.28
CA LYS A 251 -19.92 10.80 8.50
C LYS A 251 -18.69 10.26 7.76
N LEU A 252 -18.44 8.95 7.85
CA LEU A 252 -17.36 8.29 7.12
C LEU A 252 -17.58 8.33 5.61
N HIS A 253 -18.83 8.24 5.13
CA HIS A 253 -19.12 8.39 3.73
C HIS A 253 -18.75 9.81 3.26
N ARG A 254 -19.17 10.85 3.98
CA ARG A 254 -18.78 12.24 3.66
C ARG A 254 -17.26 12.43 3.67
N LEU A 255 -16.56 11.91 4.68
CA LEU A 255 -15.09 12.01 4.80
C LEU A 255 -14.33 11.26 3.71
N PHE A 256 -14.80 10.08 3.29
CA PHE A 256 -14.08 9.22 2.35
C PHE A 256 -14.49 9.46 0.88
N SER A 257 -15.61 10.16 0.64
CA SER A 257 -16.06 10.54 -0.70
C SER A 257 -15.48 11.87 -1.18
N GLN A 258 -14.81 12.63 -0.31
CA GLN A 258 -14.12 13.86 -0.71
C GLN A 258 -12.83 13.58 -1.49
N GLU A 259 -12.25 14.64 -2.07
CA GLU A 259 -10.93 14.56 -2.70
C GLU A 259 -9.88 14.11 -1.67
N HIS A 260 -9.12 13.08 -2.03
CA HIS A 260 -8.13 12.46 -1.17
C HIS A 260 -6.79 12.33 -1.91
N LEU A 261 -5.72 12.24 -1.14
CA LEU A 261 -4.37 12.13 -1.67
C LEU A 261 -3.83 10.74 -1.40
N VAL A 262 -3.49 10.01 -2.46
CA VAL A 262 -2.61 8.85 -2.32
C VAL A 262 -1.23 9.37 -1.90
N ILE A 263 -0.77 8.94 -0.75
CA ILE A 263 0.51 9.35 -0.17
C ILE A 263 1.61 8.40 -0.60
N TYR A 264 1.33 7.10 -0.54
CA TYR A 264 2.30 6.07 -0.80
C TYR A 264 1.61 4.79 -1.30
N LYS A 265 2.28 4.05 -2.19
CA LYS A 265 1.92 2.68 -2.58
C LYS A 265 3.18 1.83 -2.67
N GLY A 266 3.12 0.64 -2.07
CA GLY A 266 4.15 -0.38 -2.21
C GLY A 266 4.82 -0.79 -0.91
N TYR A 267 6.09 -1.18 -1.02
CA TYR A 267 6.89 -1.86 -0.02
C TYR A 267 7.03 -1.09 1.30
N VAL A 268 6.69 -1.75 2.41
CA VAL A 268 6.90 -1.22 3.75
C VAL A 268 8.06 -1.95 4.40
N ASP A 269 9.06 -1.23 4.92
CA ASP A 269 10.11 -1.82 5.76
C ASP A 269 9.51 -2.21 7.11
N ASP A 270 9.01 -3.45 7.19
CA ASP A 270 8.28 -4.01 8.32
C ASP A 270 9.05 -5.20 8.91
N PRO A 271 9.10 -5.35 10.24
CA PRO A 271 9.83 -6.44 10.89
C PRO A 271 9.29 -7.85 10.59
N ARG A 272 8.07 -7.96 10.03
CA ARG A 272 7.48 -9.22 9.56
C ARG A 272 7.98 -9.66 8.18
N ASN A 273 8.69 -8.80 7.45
CA ASN A 273 9.15 -9.12 6.11
C ASN A 273 10.16 -10.27 6.13
N THR A 274 10.09 -11.13 5.13
CA THR A 274 10.98 -12.27 4.90
C THR A 274 11.55 -12.17 3.49
N ASP A 275 12.37 -13.14 3.10
CA ASP A 275 12.85 -13.25 1.72
C ASP A 275 11.71 -13.55 0.74
N ASN A 276 10.58 -14.14 1.20
CA ASN A 276 9.53 -14.64 0.32
C ASN A 276 8.14 -14.04 0.55
N ALA A 277 7.98 -13.19 1.54
CA ALA A 277 6.74 -12.51 1.87
C ALA A 277 7.04 -11.16 2.51
N TRP A 278 6.34 -10.11 2.08
CA TRP A 278 6.57 -8.75 2.59
C TRP A 278 5.27 -7.96 2.67
N MET A 279 5.28 -6.93 3.51
CA MET A 279 4.21 -5.95 3.62
C MET A 279 4.26 -4.97 2.47
N GLU A 280 3.10 -4.72 1.86
CA GLU A 280 2.85 -3.54 1.05
C GLU A 280 1.65 -2.78 1.59
N THR A 281 1.63 -1.47 1.42
CA THR A 281 0.48 -0.66 1.81
C THR A 281 0.08 0.32 0.72
N GLU A 282 -1.18 0.71 0.73
CA GLU A 282 -1.67 1.92 0.11
C GLU A 282 -2.06 2.92 1.20
N ALA A 283 -1.23 3.95 1.40
CA ALA A 283 -1.48 5.00 2.36
C ALA A 283 -2.22 6.16 1.70
N VAL A 284 -3.39 6.51 2.23
CA VAL A 284 -4.29 7.52 1.64
C VAL A 284 -4.66 8.55 2.68
N ASN A 285 -4.44 9.82 2.36
CA ASN A 285 -4.80 10.94 3.22
C ASN A 285 -6.18 11.48 2.90
N TYR A 286 -7.07 11.40 3.88
CA TYR A 286 -8.36 12.07 3.90
C TYR A 286 -8.26 13.25 4.86
N HIS A 287 -8.57 14.45 4.39
CA HIS A 287 -8.33 15.67 5.13
C HIS A 287 -9.63 16.40 5.41
N ASP A 288 -9.88 16.69 6.68
CA ASP A 288 -10.94 17.60 7.10
C ASP A 288 -10.37 19.02 7.25
N GLU A 289 -10.57 19.82 6.21
CA GLU A 289 -10.07 21.19 6.12
C GLU A 289 -10.80 22.13 7.10
N THR A 290 -12.12 21.98 7.25
CA THR A 290 -12.94 22.87 8.09
C THR A 290 -13.05 22.38 9.53
N GLY A 291 -12.89 21.07 9.77
CA GLY A 291 -13.12 20.44 11.08
C GLY A 291 -14.57 19.99 11.30
N GLU A 292 -15.49 20.34 10.40
CA GLU A 292 -16.92 20.08 10.57
C GLU A 292 -17.28 18.59 10.68
N ILE A 293 -16.46 17.71 10.08
CA ILE A 293 -16.73 16.27 10.05
C ILE A 293 -16.13 15.61 11.29
N MET A 294 -14.87 15.89 11.57
CA MET A 294 -14.06 15.19 12.56
C MET A 294 -14.16 15.78 13.96
N ASP A 295 -14.52 17.06 14.12
CA ASP A 295 -14.66 17.67 15.45
C ASP A 295 -15.87 17.11 16.22
N ASN A 296 -16.88 16.63 15.50
CA ASN A 296 -18.09 15.99 16.03
C ASN A 296 -18.00 14.46 16.07
N LEU A 297 -16.79 13.92 15.98
CA LEU A 297 -16.52 12.48 15.94
C LEU A 297 -15.64 12.09 17.12
N THR A 298 -16.23 11.41 18.11
CA THR A 298 -15.48 10.90 19.25
C THR A 298 -14.62 9.72 18.83
N LEU A 299 -13.31 9.83 19.03
CA LEU A 299 -12.39 8.72 18.84
C LEU A 299 -12.53 7.72 19.98
N GLU A 300 -12.57 6.44 19.63
CA GLU A 300 -12.70 5.33 20.57
C GLU A 300 -11.85 4.17 20.08
N ALA A 301 -10.92 3.70 20.92
CA ALA A 301 -9.99 2.66 20.50
C ALA A 301 -10.76 1.34 20.29
N GLY A 302 -10.58 0.74 19.12
CA GLY A 302 -11.14 -0.59 18.81
C GLY A 302 -10.43 -1.72 19.56
N ASP A 303 -10.87 -2.95 19.29
CA ASP A 303 -10.41 -4.14 20.01
C ASP A 303 -8.90 -4.41 19.82
N ASP A 304 -8.28 -3.98 18.72
CA ASP A 304 -6.84 -4.15 18.48
C ASP A 304 -5.98 -2.92 18.86
N ALA A 305 -6.63 -1.80 19.18
CA ALA A 305 -5.98 -0.56 19.60
C ALA A 305 -6.01 -0.42 21.13
N GLY A 306 -4.85 -0.18 21.75
CA GLY A 306 -4.76 0.08 23.19
C GLY A 306 -5.19 1.50 23.56
N LYS A 307 -4.93 2.47 22.67
CA LYS A 307 -5.30 3.89 22.79
C LYS A 307 -5.53 4.47 21.40
N VAL A 308 -6.32 5.54 21.31
CA VAL A 308 -6.49 6.35 20.10
C VAL A 308 -6.43 7.83 20.47
N LYS A 309 -5.82 8.67 19.63
CA LYS A 309 -5.86 10.13 19.80
C LYS A 309 -5.51 10.88 18.52
N TRP A 310 -5.83 12.17 18.53
CA TRP A 310 -5.19 13.14 17.64
C TRP A 310 -3.74 13.37 18.07
N MET A 311 -2.81 13.28 17.12
CA MET A 311 -1.40 13.59 17.29
C MET A 311 -1.01 14.76 16.41
N ASP A 312 -0.35 15.76 17.03
CA ASP A 312 0.28 16.85 16.29
C ASP A 312 1.42 16.29 15.42
N ILE A 313 1.48 16.74 14.18
CA ILE A 313 2.51 16.33 13.24
C ILE A 313 3.76 17.19 13.43
N SER A 314 4.88 16.52 13.69
CA SER A 314 6.23 17.09 13.64
C SER A 314 7.29 16.01 13.35
N ASP A 315 8.52 16.45 13.08
CA ASP A 315 9.69 15.61 12.84
C ASP A 315 10.10 14.74 14.04
N LYS A 316 9.63 15.06 15.25
CA LYS A 316 9.88 14.30 16.49
C LYS A 316 9.02 13.04 16.63
N LEU A 317 8.07 12.82 15.72
CA LEU A 317 7.18 11.66 15.75
C LEU A 317 7.94 10.33 15.60
N LYS A 318 7.76 9.44 16.59
CA LYS A 318 8.22 8.05 16.55
C LYS A 318 7.02 7.14 16.30
N LEU A 319 6.91 6.61 15.09
CA LEU A 319 5.80 5.75 14.67
C LEU A 319 6.29 4.38 14.19
N TYR A 320 5.39 3.41 14.24
CA TYR A 320 5.59 2.04 13.79
C TYR A 320 5.96 1.96 12.30
N ALA A 321 6.76 0.95 11.94
CA ALA A 321 7.18 0.67 10.56
C ALA A 321 7.69 1.92 9.81
N SER A 322 7.14 2.23 8.64
CA SER A 322 7.51 3.41 7.84
C SER A 322 6.57 4.61 8.04
N HIS A 323 5.68 4.59 9.04
CA HIS A 323 4.57 5.55 9.13
C HIS A 323 5.04 7.01 9.25
N THR A 324 6.17 7.28 9.91
CA THR A 324 6.74 8.64 9.98
C THR A 324 7.04 9.21 8.57
N GLN A 325 7.43 8.37 7.61
CA GLN A 325 7.67 8.81 6.22
C GLN A 325 6.37 9.22 5.54
N PHE A 326 5.27 8.49 5.78
CA PHE A 326 3.97 8.82 5.21
C PHE A 326 3.44 10.14 5.80
N ILE A 327 3.58 10.33 7.12
CA ILE A 327 3.16 11.57 7.79
C ILE A 327 3.99 12.77 7.31
N LYS A 328 5.29 12.60 7.06
CA LYS A 328 6.13 13.64 6.45
C LYS A 328 5.60 14.09 5.09
N LEU A 329 5.30 13.12 4.20
CA LEU A 329 4.73 13.40 2.88
C LEU A 329 3.36 14.09 2.97
N VAL A 330 2.55 13.72 3.96
CA VAL A 330 1.27 14.42 4.22
C VAL A 330 1.50 15.86 4.64
N ALA A 331 2.42 16.11 5.56
CA ALA A 331 2.76 17.47 6.00
C ALA A 331 3.24 18.34 4.83
N GLU A 332 4.10 17.79 3.96
CA GLU A 332 4.59 18.45 2.74
C GLU A 332 3.43 18.78 1.79
N LYS A 333 2.60 17.80 1.43
CA LYS A 333 1.48 17.99 0.50
C LYS A 333 0.41 18.95 1.02
N ARG A 334 0.25 19.05 2.34
CA ARG A 334 -0.71 19.97 3.00
C ARG A 334 -0.10 21.32 3.36
N GLY A 335 1.20 21.54 3.13
CA GLY A 335 1.87 22.79 3.51
C GLY A 335 1.89 23.02 5.03
N ALA A 336 1.91 21.94 5.82
CA ALA A 336 1.88 21.99 7.27
C ALA A 336 3.28 22.20 7.88
N HIS A 337 3.30 22.49 9.18
CA HIS A 337 4.49 22.41 10.01
C HIS A 337 5.12 21.00 9.97
N TRP A 338 6.45 20.92 10.05
CA TRP A 338 7.20 19.66 10.14
C TRP A 338 8.43 19.81 11.03
N SER A 339 9.38 20.67 10.67
CA SER A 339 10.63 20.84 11.42
C SER A 339 10.45 21.76 12.62
N GLU A 340 10.78 21.27 13.81
CA GLU A 340 10.76 22.08 15.04
C GLU A 340 12.01 22.95 15.22
N ASP A 341 13.12 22.58 14.56
CA ASP A 341 14.38 23.31 14.62
C ASP A 341 14.48 24.29 13.43
N SER A 342 14.76 25.56 13.73
CA SER A 342 15.18 26.51 12.70
C SER A 342 16.64 26.25 12.37
N GLU A 343 16.98 26.11 11.09
CA GLU A 343 18.37 26.16 10.59
C GLU A 343 18.98 27.58 10.74
N THR A 344 18.79 28.23 11.88
CA THR A 344 19.28 29.58 12.18
C THR A 344 20.41 29.56 13.22
N GLY A 345 21.14 28.45 13.31
CA GLY A 345 22.16 28.21 14.34
C GLY A 345 23.51 27.74 13.79
N CYS A 346 23.94 28.22 12.63
CA CYS A 346 25.36 28.16 12.25
C CYS A 346 25.96 29.55 12.47
N PRO A 347 26.70 29.80 13.57
CA PRO A 347 27.57 30.96 13.62
C PRO A 347 28.71 30.72 12.62
N GLY A 348 28.81 31.61 11.63
CA GLY A 348 29.94 31.69 10.71
C GLY A 348 31.20 32.25 11.34
#